data_AF-A0A2U1NDQ9-F1
#
_entry.id   AF-A0A2U1NDQ9-F1
#
_cell.length_a   1.000
_cell.length_b   1.000
_cell.length_c   1.000
_cell.angle_alpha   90.00
_cell.angle_beta   90.00
_cell.angle_gamma   90.00
#
_symmetry.space_group_name_H-M   'P 1'
#
loop_
_entity.id
_entity.type
_entity.pdbx_description
1 polymer ?
#
loop_
_entity_poly.entity_id
_entity_poly.type
_entity_poly.pdbx_seq_one_letter_code
_entity_poly.pdbx_strand_id
1 'polypeptide(L)'
;MNPNRIVVYKALNRLFGGFGADVVVATEQAVHDCVDIIKLSLGRNSPPATTRTTFLNPFDVVLLSAVKSGVFVAQAAGNGGPFAKTMVLYSLWIASVAAAVDDRRYKNHLTLGNGKI
;
A
#
# COMPACT_ATOMS: atom_id res chain seq x y z
N MET A 1 -3.56 -26.17 0.80
CA MET A 1 -3.71 -24.71 0.57
C MET A 1 -4.79 -24.51 -0.47
N ASN A 2 -5.74 -23.60 -0.21
CA ASN A 2 -6.89 -23.37 -1.09
C ASN A 2 -6.65 -22.05 -1.85
N PRO A 3 -6.29 -22.07 -3.15
CA PRO A 3 -5.79 -20.89 -3.88
C PRO A 3 -6.81 -19.76 -4.09
N ASN A 4 -8.05 -19.93 -3.62
CA ASN A 4 -9.19 -19.04 -3.90
C ASN A 4 -9.80 -18.41 -2.63
N ARG A 5 -8.98 -18.09 -1.62
CA ARG A 5 -9.48 -17.45 -0.38
C ARG A 5 -8.95 -16.04 -0.24
N ILE A 6 -9.88 -15.11 0.02
CA ILE A 6 -9.57 -13.73 0.41
C ILE A 6 -10.00 -13.56 1.86
N VAL A 7 -9.13 -13.02 2.70
CA VAL A 7 -9.46 -12.59 4.06
C VAL A 7 -9.32 -11.07 4.13
N VAL A 8 -10.30 -10.42 4.75
CA VAL A 8 -10.39 -8.96 4.78
C VAL A 8 -10.22 -8.46 6.20
N TYR A 9 -9.21 -7.61 6.41
CA TYR A 9 -8.96 -6.92 7.67
C TYR A 9 -9.19 -5.43 7.47
N LYS A 10 -10.22 -4.89 8.13
CA LYS A 10 -10.57 -3.48 8.02
C LYS A 10 -9.75 -2.65 9.03
N ALA A 11 -8.65 -2.07 8.56
CA ALA A 11 -7.81 -1.18 9.37
C ALA A 11 -8.11 0.32 9.19
N LEU A 12 -8.88 0.69 8.14
CA LEU A 12 -9.19 2.08 7.82
C LEU A 12 -10.71 2.31 7.83
N ASN A 13 -11.09 3.51 8.27
CA ASN A 13 -12.43 4.04 8.30
C ASN A 13 -12.59 5.22 7.34
N ARG A 14 -13.82 5.41 6.86
CA ARG A 14 -14.15 6.44 5.87
C ARG A 14 -13.95 7.87 6.38
N LEU A 15 -14.24 8.12 7.67
CA LEU A 15 -14.32 9.47 8.21
C LEU A 15 -12.96 10.06 8.59
N PHE A 16 -12.05 9.22 9.09
CA PHE A 16 -10.77 9.67 9.66
C PHE A 16 -9.57 8.88 9.14
N GLY A 17 -9.77 7.97 8.18
CA GLY A 17 -8.74 7.02 7.80
C GLY A 17 -8.55 5.99 8.92
N GLY A 18 -7.32 5.77 9.36
CA GLY A 18 -7.03 4.88 10.48
C GLY A 18 -5.68 5.21 11.08
N PHE A 19 -5.40 4.59 12.22
CA PHE A 19 -4.16 4.78 12.95
C PHE A 19 -3.15 3.71 12.56
N GLY A 20 -1.85 4.00 12.71
CA GLY A 20 -0.81 2.99 12.50
C GLY A 20 -1.02 1.75 13.38
N ALA A 21 -1.56 1.93 14.58
CA ALA A 21 -1.92 0.84 15.49
C ALA A 21 -2.98 -0.11 14.90
N ASP A 22 -4.00 0.41 14.21
CA ASP A 22 -5.03 -0.42 13.58
C ASP A 22 -4.45 -1.33 12.50
N VAL A 23 -3.50 -0.80 11.72
CA VAL A 23 -2.81 -1.56 10.68
C VAL A 23 -1.85 -2.59 11.29
N VAL A 24 -1.19 -2.25 12.39
CA VAL A 24 -0.34 -3.19 13.15
C VAL A 24 -1.17 -4.39 13.61
N VAL A 25 -2.26 -4.17 14.32
CA VAL A 25 -3.12 -5.25 14.83
C VAL A 25 -3.71 -6.08 13.68
N ALA A 26 -4.14 -5.44 12.59
CA ALA A 26 -4.62 -6.15 11.41
C ALA A 26 -3.55 -7.04 10.77
N THR A 27 -2.30 -6.58 10.74
CA THR A 27 -1.18 -7.35 10.18
C THR A 27 -0.83 -8.54 11.07
N GLU A 28 -0.78 -8.35 12.39
CA GLU A 28 -0.55 -9.43 13.35
C GLU A 28 -1.65 -10.49 13.26
N GLN A 29 -2.92 -10.08 13.16
CA GLN A 29 -4.02 -11.00 12.98
C GLN A 29 -3.92 -11.77 11.65
N ALA A 30 -3.50 -11.11 10.56
CA ALA A 30 -3.29 -11.78 9.28
C ALA A 30 -2.19 -12.85 9.37
N VAL A 31 -1.09 -12.56 10.05
CA VAL A 31 -0.01 -13.54 10.30
C VAL A 31 -0.52 -14.69 11.17
N HIS A 32 -1.29 -14.40 12.22
CA HIS A 32 -1.89 -15.41 13.09
C HIS A 32 -2.87 -16.33 12.33
N ASP A 33 -3.61 -15.77 11.38
CA ASP A 33 -4.53 -16.52 10.52
C ASP A 33 -3.81 -17.30 9.40
N CYS A 34 -2.46 -17.30 9.40
CA CYS A 34 -1.59 -18.00 8.47
C CYS A 34 -1.84 -17.63 7.00
N VAL A 35 -2.04 -16.34 6.69
CA VAL A 35 -2.16 -15.90 5.29
C VAL A 35 -0.81 -16.03 4.56
N ASP A 36 -0.87 -16.35 3.28
CA ASP A 36 0.34 -16.45 2.44
C ASP A 36 0.85 -15.07 1.98
N ILE A 37 -0.07 -14.15 1.70
CA ILE A 37 0.20 -12.83 1.13
C ILE A 37 -0.60 -11.75 1.85
N ILE A 38 0.08 -10.65 2.21
CA ILE A 38 -0.55 -9.42 2.69
C ILE A 38 -0.38 -8.33 1.64
N LYS A 39 -1.50 -7.73 1.22
CA LYS A 39 -1.54 -6.64 0.24
C LYS A 39 -1.98 -5.35 0.91
N LEU A 40 -1.10 -4.35 0.93
CA LEU A 40 -1.31 -3.06 1.58
C LEU A 40 -1.33 -1.92 0.56
N SER A 41 -2.51 -1.35 0.33
CA SER A 41 -2.66 -0.13 -0.48
C SER A 41 -2.88 1.09 0.42
N LEU A 42 -1.95 1.28 1.37
CA LEU A 42 -1.96 2.36 2.34
C LEU A 42 -0.53 2.86 2.60
N GLY A 43 -0.43 4.06 3.17
CA GLY A 43 0.84 4.68 3.51
C GLY A 43 0.62 6.05 4.13
N ARG A 44 1.71 6.75 4.44
CA ARG A 44 1.64 8.14 4.92
C ARG A 44 1.21 9.06 3.78
N ASN A 45 0.54 10.16 4.11
CA ASN A 45 0.16 11.18 3.12
C ASN A 45 1.36 11.95 2.55
N SER A 46 2.46 12.02 3.30
CA SER A 46 3.67 12.71 2.90
C SER A 46 4.94 12.04 3.45
N PRO A 47 6.08 12.19 2.74
CA PRO A 47 7.38 11.79 3.24
C PRO A 47 7.69 12.47 4.59
N PRO A 48 8.41 11.80 5.51
CA PRO A 48 8.83 12.42 6.77
C PRO A 48 9.74 13.64 6.51
N ALA A 49 9.37 14.81 7.03
CA ALA A 49 10.15 16.04 6.86
C ALA A 49 11.27 16.20 7.91
N THR A 50 11.09 15.63 9.10
CA THR A 50 11.92 15.91 10.28
C THR A 50 12.63 14.68 10.86
N THR A 51 12.27 13.47 10.42
CA THR A 51 12.81 12.22 10.96
C THR A 51 13.95 11.71 10.08
N ARG A 52 15.13 11.49 10.67
CA ARG A 52 16.28 10.88 9.97
C ARG A 52 16.10 9.37 9.76
N THR A 53 15.41 8.70 10.68
CA THR A 53 15.10 7.27 10.62
C THR A 53 13.68 7.08 10.09
N THR A 54 13.57 6.74 8.82
CA THR A 54 12.28 6.50 8.16
C THR A 54 11.85 5.03 8.21
N PHE A 55 12.73 4.16 8.70
CA PHE A 55 12.56 2.73 8.91
C PHE A 55 12.58 2.40 10.42
N LEU A 56 12.06 1.23 10.81
CA LEU A 56 11.93 0.74 12.22
C LEU A 56 10.90 1.48 13.08
N ASN A 57 9.93 2.16 12.46
CA ASN A 57 8.72 2.53 13.21
C ASN A 57 7.93 1.24 13.59
N PRO A 58 6.95 1.32 14.51
CA PRO A 58 6.18 0.13 14.91
C PRO A 58 5.52 -0.62 13.74
N PHE A 59 5.11 0.11 12.70
CA PHE A 59 4.54 -0.47 11.49
C PHE A 59 5.58 -1.28 10.71
N ASP A 60 6.77 -0.72 10.48
CA ASP A 60 7.92 -1.40 9.86
C ASP A 60 8.31 -2.67 10.61
N VAL A 61 8.39 -2.62 11.95
CA VAL A 61 8.75 -3.79 12.78
C VAL A 61 7.74 -4.92 12.62
N VAL A 62 6.45 -4.60 12.55
CA VAL A 62 5.39 -5.60 12.37
C VAL A 62 5.44 -6.23 10.98
N LEU A 63 5.75 -5.44 9.95
CA LEU A 63 5.98 -5.98 8.61
C LEU A 63 7.22 -6.90 8.56
N LEU A 64 8.27 -6.59 9.31
CA LEU A 64 9.44 -7.45 9.43
C LEU A 64 9.08 -8.79 10.08
N SER A 65 8.26 -8.76 11.14
CA SER A 65 7.76 -9.97 11.81
C SER A 65 6.88 -10.82 10.88
N ALA A 66 6.04 -10.18 10.05
CA ALA A 66 5.23 -10.89 9.05
C ALA A 66 6.12 -11.61 8.02
N VAL A 67 7.11 -10.91 7.47
CA VAL A 67 8.05 -11.49 6.50
C VAL A 67 8.88 -12.62 7.12
N LYS A 68 9.33 -12.47 8.37
CA LYS A 68 10.02 -13.53 9.11
C LYS A 68 9.15 -14.76 9.36
N SER A 69 7.84 -14.60 9.40
CA SER A 69 6.86 -15.69 9.54
C SER A 69 6.54 -16.38 8.21
N GLY A 70 7.21 -15.98 7.12
CA GLY A 70 7.02 -16.55 5.78
C GLY A 70 5.94 -15.88 4.94
N VAL A 71 5.36 -14.77 5.41
CA VAL A 71 4.29 -14.06 4.70
C VAL A 71 4.88 -13.06 3.71
N PHE A 72 4.48 -13.13 2.44
CA PHE A 72 4.90 -12.13 1.46
C PHE A 72 4.08 -10.85 1.60
N VAL A 73 4.74 -9.69 1.68
CA VAL A 73 4.07 -8.39 1.81
C VAL A 73 4.34 -7.53 0.58
N ALA A 74 3.26 -7.06 -0.05
CA ALA A 74 3.29 -6.08 -1.14
C ALA A 74 2.61 -4.78 -0.72
N GLN A 75 3.32 -3.65 -0.84
CA GLN A 75 2.80 -2.33 -0.47
C GLN A 75 3.02 -1.29 -1.58
N ALA A 76 2.05 -0.39 -1.76
CA ALA A 76 2.17 0.71 -2.70
C ALA A 76 3.25 1.73 -2.27
N ALA A 77 4.07 2.20 -3.22
CA ALA A 77 5.13 3.18 -2.98
C ALA A 77 4.61 4.59 -2.64
N GLY A 78 3.35 4.89 -3.01
CA GLY A 78 2.70 6.18 -2.84
C GLY A 78 2.50 6.92 -4.15
N ASN A 79 1.59 7.90 -4.14
CA ASN A 79 1.16 8.66 -5.32
C ASN A 79 1.71 10.11 -5.33
N GLY A 80 2.72 10.41 -4.51
CA GLY A 80 3.26 11.75 -4.33
C GLY A 80 4.22 12.23 -5.42
N GLY A 81 4.44 11.43 -6.48
CA GLY A 81 5.31 11.79 -7.60
C GLY A 81 4.85 13.05 -8.36
N PRO A 82 5.59 13.51 -9.39
CA PRO A 82 6.72 12.83 -10.05
C PRO A 82 8.11 13.25 -9.55
N PHE A 83 8.19 14.18 -8.58
CA PHE A 83 9.47 14.70 -8.10
C PHE A 83 10.27 13.65 -7.33
N ALA A 84 11.60 13.83 -7.27
CA ALA A 84 12.47 12.95 -6.50
C ALA A 84 12.10 12.93 -5.01
N LYS A 85 12.35 11.79 -4.34
CA LYS A 85 12.14 11.59 -2.89
C LYS A 85 10.68 11.76 -2.42
N THR A 86 9.73 11.33 -3.25
CA THR A 86 8.28 11.40 -2.97
C THR A 86 7.67 10.09 -2.47
N MET A 87 8.48 9.01 -2.41
CA MET A 87 8.07 7.73 -1.82
C MET A 87 7.76 7.89 -0.33
N VAL A 88 6.71 7.24 0.15
CA VAL A 88 6.21 7.38 1.54
C VAL A 88 6.42 6.13 2.40
N LEU A 89 7.19 5.18 1.86
CA LEU A 89 7.46 3.87 2.43
C LEU A 89 8.95 3.57 2.37
N TYR A 90 9.51 2.99 3.43
CA TYR A 90 10.95 2.76 3.56
C TYR A 90 11.30 1.39 4.17
N SER A 91 10.33 0.49 4.31
CA SER A 91 10.55 -0.89 4.77
C SER A 91 11.40 -1.68 3.77
N LEU A 92 12.50 -2.28 4.24
CA LEU A 92 13.47 -2.98 3.38
C LEU A 92 13.11 -4.44 3.06
N TRP A 93 12.19 -5.03 3.83
CA TRP A 93 11.84 -6.46 3.77
C TRP A 93 10.59 -6.75 2.94
N ILE A 94 9.96 -5.73 2.35
CA ILE A 94 8.72 -5.88 1.59
C ILE A 94 8.88 -5.48 0.13
N ALA A 95 7.96 -5.94 -0.73
CA ALA A 95 7.88 -5.47 -2.09
C ALA A 95 7.18 -4.10 -2.16
N SER A 96 7.96 -3.07 -2.47
CA SER A 96 7.43 -1.72 -2.77
C SER A 96 7.02 -1.64 -4.24
N VAL A 97 5.74 -1.35 -4.50
CA VAL A 97 5.14 -1.41 -5.84
C VAL A 97 4.83 -0.01 -6.35
N ALA A 98 5.43 0.35 -7.49
CA ALA A 98 5.12 1.58 -8.22
C ALA A 98 3.93 1.39 -9.17
N ALA A 99 3.27 2.49 -9.55
CA ALA A 99 2.24 2.47 -10.57
C ALA A 99 2.86 2.63 -11.97
N ALA A 100 2.34 1.86 -12.93
CA ALA A 100 2.67 1.96 -14.34
C ALA A 100 1.38 1.95 -15.17
N VAL A 101 1.49 2.41 -16.41
CA VAL A 101 0.38 2.40 -17.38
C VAL A 101 0.62 1.24 -18.34
N ASP A 102 -0.45 0.50 -18.66
CA ASP A 102 -0.42 -0.54 -19.70
C ASP A 102 -0.62 0.08 -21.10
N ASP A 103 -0.74 -0.77 -22.13
CA ASP A 103 -1.02 -0.33 -23.50
C ASP A 103 -2.50 -0.02 -23.75
N ARG A 104 -3.39 -0.31 -22.80
CA ARG A 104 -4.83 -0.13 -22.93
C ARG A 104 -5.19 1.35 -22.83
N ARG A 105 -5.93 1.84 -23.83
CA ARG A 105 -6.41 3.23 -23.87
C ARG A 105 -7.93 3.27 -23.91
N TYR A 106 -8.52 3.91 -22.90
CA TYR A 106 -9.93 4.27 -22.90
C TYR A 106 -10.09 5.62 -23.60
N LYS A 107 -10.57 5.61 -24.84
CA LYS A 107 -10.84 6.83 -25.61
C LYS A 107 -12.25 7.30 -25.33
N ASN A 108 -12.37 8.50 -24.78
CA ASN A 108 -13.64 9.20 -24.68
C ASN A 108 -13.72 10.18 -25.86
N HIS A 109 -14.73 10.02 -26.72
CA HIS A 109 -15.00 10.96 -27.80
C HIS A 109 -15.97 12.03 -27.32
N LEU A 110 -15.66 13.29 -27.60
CA LEU A 110 -16.54 14.42 -27.34
C LEU A 110 -16.86 15.08 -28.67
N THR A 111 -18.14 15.16 -29.04
CA THR A 111 -18.54 15.93 -30.23
C THR A 111 -18.91 17.34 -29.81
N LEU A 112 -18.17 18.32 -30.34
CA LEU A 112 -18.42 19.74 -30.12
C LEU A 112 -19.62 20.20 -30.98
N GLY A 113 -20.27 21.31 -30.60
CA GLY A 113 -21.43 21.85 -31.33
C GLY A 113 -21.13 22.29 -32.77
N ASN A 114 -19.86 22.41 -33.15
CA ASN A 114 -19.40 22.64 -34.52
C ASN A 114 -19.08 21.34 -35.29
N GLY A 115 -19.46 20.18 -34.75
CA GLY A 115 -19.27 18.87 -35.36
C GLY A 115 -17.85 18.29 -35.27
N LYS A 116 -16.91 18.98 -34.62
CA LYS A 116 -15.56 18.43 -34.38
C LYS A 116 -15.60 17.37 -33.27
N ILE A 117 -14.81 16.31 -33.44
CA ILE A 117 -14.55 15.26 -32.44
C ILE A 117 -13.16 15.49 -31.85
#